data_AF-A0A0J7IQ94-F1
#
_entry.id   AF-A0A0J7IQ94-F1
#
_cell.length_a   1.000
_cell.length_b   1.000
_cell.length_c   1.000
_cell.angle_alpha   90.00
_cell.angle_beta   90.00
_cell.angle_gamma   90.00
#
_symmetry.space_group_name_H-M   'P 1'
#
loop_
_entity.id
_entity.type
_entity.pdbx_description
1 polymer ?
#
loop_
_entity_poly.entity_id
_entity_poly.type
_entity_poly.pdbx_seq_one_letter_code
_entity_poly.pdbx_strand_id
1 'polypeptide(L)'
;MEMEYKLQQKSHFIEVYISDIPELKKIFLETFNLETVNENFGIPFLLMKKGNYVTAFASLIIAENKIDFIIYGNTDVTKKDMGIFFKNAEKYIKQNNSGNFRDIEKLRNSIDRMVNWL
;
A
#
# COMPACT_ATOMS: atom_id res chain seq x y z
N MET A 1 27.96 -24.69 -20.05
CA MET A 1 27.95 -24.51 -18.58
C MET A 1 26.92 -23.44 -18.31
N GLU A 2 25.71 -23.86 -17.93
CA GLU A 2 24.56 -22.98 -17.69
C GLU A 2 24.85 -22.13 -16.46
N MET A 3 25.16 -20.85 -16.69
CA MET A 3 25.26 -19.86 -15.61
C MET A 3 23.84 -19.54 -15.16
N GLU A 4 23.40 -20.21 -14.09
CA GLU A 4 22.14 -19.98 -13.38
C GLU A 4 21.92 -18.48 -13.17
N TYR A 5 21.03 -17.91 -13.98
CA TYR A 5 20.49 -16.57 -13.84
C TYR A 5 19.59 -16.56 -12.60
N LYS A 6 20.17 -16.51 -11.39
CA LYS A 6 19.44 -16.12 -10.17
C LYS A 6 19.15 -14.63 -10.25
N LEU A 7 18.22 -14.26 -11.13
CA LEU A 7 17.51 -13.00 -11.05
C LEU A 7 16.61 -13.08 -9.81
N GLN A 8 17.20 -12.92 -8.62
CA GLN A 8 16.42 -12.52 -7.45
C GLN A 8 15.85 -11.15 -7.81
N GLN A 9 14.61 -11.14 -8.32
CA GLN A 9 13.87 -9.91 -8.59
C GLN A 9 13.85 -9.13 -7.28
N LYS A 10 14.69 -8.10 -7.18
CA LYS A 10 14.75 -7.24 -6.00
C LYS A 10 13.38 -6.58 -5.85
N SER A 11 12.91 -6.43 -4.63
CA SER A 11 11.70 -5.65 -4.38
C SER A 11 12.01 -4.17 -4.60
N HIS A 12 11.15 -3.49 -5.36
CA HIS A 12 11.22 -2.05 -5.58
C HIS A 12 10.05 -1.38 -4.88
N PHE A 13 10.28 -0.22 -4.26
CA PHE A 13 9.26 0.60 -3.63
C PHE A 13 8.99 1.82 -4.50
N ILE A 14 7.74 2.08 -4.85
CA ILE A 14 7.34 3.24 -5.65
C ILE A 14 6.07 3.87 -5.09
N GLU A 15 5.88 5.17 -5.36
CA GLU A 15 4.63 5.85 -5.04
C GLU A 15 3.47 5.28 -5.86
N VAL A 16 2.28 5.32 -5.27
CA VAL A 16 1.06 4.85 -5.95
C VAL A 16 0.58 5.90 -6.94
N TYR A 17 0.29 5.49 -8.17
CA TYR A 17 -0.44 6.28 -9.15
C TYR A 17 -1.88 5.79 -9.30
N ILE A 18 -2.75 6.63 -9.87
CA ILE A 18 -4.16 6.29 -10.14
C ILE A 18 -4.28 5.01 -10.99
N SER A 19 -3.33 4.78 -11.90
CA SER A 19 -3.26 3.58 -12.73
C SER A 19 -3.00 2.29 -11.94
N ASP A 20 -2.40 2.36 -10.75
CA ASP A 20 -2.14 1.17 -9.92
C ASP A 20 -3.39 0.77 -9.10
N ILE A 21 -4.36 1.69 -8.88
CA ILE A 21 -5.49 1.45 -7.96
C ILE A 21 -6.32 0.19 -8.29
N PRO A 22 -6.64 -0.14 -9.56
CA PRO A 22 -7.38 -1.37 -9.86
C PRO A 22 -6.68 -2.65 -9.36
N GLU A 23 -5.34 -2.70 -9.43
CA GLU A 23 -4.55 -3.82 -8.93
C GLU A 23 -4.55 -3.85 -7.39
N LEU A 24 -4.42 -2.68 -6.75
CA LEU A 24 -4.45 -2.59 -5.27
C LEU A 24 -5.81 -2.98 -4.70
N LYS A 25 -6.91 -2.56 -5.36
CA LYS A 25 -8.27 -2.97 -5.01
C LYS A 25 -8.39 -4.49 -5.02
N LYS A 26 -7.90 -5.14 -6.08
CA LYS A 26 -7.93 -6.61 -6.19
C LYS A 26 -7.19 -7.27 -5.02
N ILE A 27 -5.97 -6.83 -4.72
CA ILE A 27 -5.18 -7.36 -3.59
C ILE A 27 -5.95 -7.20 -2.27
N PHE A 28 -6.56 -6.03 -2.02
CA PHE A 28 -7.31 -5.79 -0.80
C PHE A 28 -8.52 -6.72 -0.66
N LEU A 29 -9.35 -6.81 -1.70
CA LEU A 29 -10.54 -7.64 -1.69
C LEU A 29 -10.20 -9.12 -1.49
N GLU A 30 -9.16 -9.61 -2.17
CA GLU A 30 -8.68 -11.00 -2.04
C GLU A 30 -8.11 -11.27 -0.63
N THR A 31 -7.38 -10.32 -0.05
CA THR A 31 -6.77 -10.47 1.28
C THR A 31 -7.83 -10.60 2.38
N PHE A 32 -8.95 -9.89 2.25
CA PHE A 32 -10.02 -9.87 3.27
C PHE A 32 -11.27 -10.67 2.87
N ASN A 33 -11.26 -11.34 1.72
CA ASN A 33 -12.41 -12.04 1.16
C ASN A 33 -13.68 -11.15 1.11
N LEU A 34 -13.53 -9.93 0.59
CA LEU A 34 -14.59 -8.93 0.48
C LEU A 34 -15.09 -8.80 -0.96
N GLU A 35 -16.37 -8.46 -1.13
CA GLU A 35 -16.94 -8.16 -2.44
C GLU A 35 -16.76 -6.68 -2.84
N THR A 36 -16.71 -5.78 -1.86
CA THR A 36 -16.61 -4.33 -2.07
C THR A 36 -15.55 -3.69 -1.18
N VAL A 37 -15.04 -2.54 -1.63
CA VAL A 37 -14.07 -1.74 -0.89
C VAL A 37 -14.78 -1.01 0.25
N ASN A 38 -14.13 -0.88 1.40
CA ASN A 38 -14.60 -0.10 2.54
C ASN A 38 -13.52 0.87 3.03
N GLU A 39 -13.80 1.64 4.07
CA GLU A 39 -12.88 2.65 4.63
C GLU A 39 -11.50 2.11 5.01
N ASN A 40 -11.37 0.81 5.31
CA ASN A 40 -10.08 0.22 5.65
C ASN A 40 -9.12 0.23 4.46
N PHE A 41 -9.61 0.25 3.21
CA PHE A 41 -8.74 0.39 2.04
C PHE A 41 -7.88 1.66 2.12
N GLY A 42 -8.42 2.71 2.74
CA GLY A 42 -7.69 3.93 3.03
C GLY A 42 -7.26 4.69 1.77
N ILE A 43 -6.16 5.44 1.88
CA ILE A 43 -5.50 6.10 0.74
C ILE A 43 -4.14 5.44 0.48
N PRO A 44 -4.03 4.59 -0.56
CA PRO A 44 -2.75 4.01 -0.94
C PRO A 44 -1.73 5.09 -1.31
N PHE A 45 -0.50 4.98 -0.80
CA PHE A 45 0.55 5.98 -1.06
C PHE A 45 1.89 5.36 -1.47
N LEU A 46 2.16 4.11 -1.10
CA LEU A 46 3.38 3.41 -1.48
C LEU A 46 3.05 1.97 -1.84
N LEU A 47 3.73 1.42 -2.83
CA LEU A 47 3.60 0.01 -3.21
C LEU A 47 4.96 -0.66 -3.36
N MET A 48 4.97 -1.98 -3.21
CA MET A 48 6.12 -2.85 -3.38
C MET A 48 5.90 -3.75 -4.59
N LYS A 49 6.78 -3.63 -5.58
CA LYS A 49 6.80 -4.49 -6.77
C LYS A 49 7.92 -5.50 -6.69
N LYS A 50 7.64 -6.71 -7.19
CA LYS A 50 8.65 -7.74 -7.47
C LYS A 50 8.59 -8.05 -8.96
N GLY A 51 9.58 -7.55 -9.70
CA GLY A 51 9.48 -7.45 -11.15
C GLY A 51 8.33 -6.51 -11.55
N ASN A 52 7.39 -7.02 -12.34
CA ASN A 52 6.26 -6.24 -12.86
C ASN A 52 4.98 -6.37 -12.02
N TYR A 53 4.98 -7.16 -10.94
CA TYR A 53 3.80 -7.45 -10.15
C TYR A 53 3.80 -6.69 -8.83
N VAL A 54 2.67 -6.10 -8.45
CA VAL A 54 2.48 -5.56 -7.10
C VAL A 54 2.31 -6.71 -6.12
N THR A 55 3.10 -6.71 -5.06
CA THR A 55 3.10 -7.76 -4.03
C THR A 55 2.58 -7.25 -2.69
N ALA A 56 2.74 -5.94 -2.44
CA ALA A 56 2.14 -5.27 -1.29
C ALA A 56 1.94 -3.77 -1.57
N PHE A 57 1.10 -3.13 -0.78
CA PHE A 57 0.95 -1.68 -0.74
C PHE A 57 0.64 -1.18 0.67
N ALA A 58 0.97 0.09 0.91
CA ALA A 58 0.72 0.79 2.16
C ALA A 58 -0.37 1.84 1.91
N SER A 59 -1.35 1.87 2.82
CA SER A 59 -2.45 2.83 2.80
C SER A 59 -2.50 3.64 4.08
N LEU A 60 -2.75 4.93 3.94
CA LEU A 60 -3.12 5.78 5.05
C LEU A 60 -4.53 5.42 5.53
N ILE A 61 -4.68 5.29 6.83
CA ILE A 61 -5.94 4.99 7.51
C ILE A 61 -6.12 5.91 8.71
N ILE A 62 -7.32 5.91 9.26
CA ILE A 62 -7.61 6.53 10.55
C ILE A 62 -7.74 5.42 11.58
N ALA A 63 -6.79 5.34 12.51
CA ALA A 63 -6.79 4.41 13.62
C ALA A 63 -6.87 5.20 14.94
N GLU A 64 -7.83 4.87 15.80
CA GLU A 64 -8.00 5.52 17.12
C GLU A 64 -7.97 7.07 17.07
N ASN A 65 -8.62 7.65 16.07
CA ASN A 65 -8.66 9.10 15.82
C ASN A 65 -7.26 9.72 15.57
N LYS A 66 -6.35 8.96 14.96
CA LYS A 66 -5.04 9.40 14.49
C LYS A 66 -4.80 8.91 13.07
N ILE A 67 -3.94 9.64 12.36
CA ILE A 67 -3.44 9.20 11.06
C ILE A 67 -2.41 8.10 11.31
N ASP A 68 -2.64 6.94 10.72
CA ASP A 68 -1.72 5.82 10.74
C ASP A 68 -1.67 5.20 9.33
N PHE A 69 -0.94 4.10 9.19
CA PHE A 69 -0.93 3.32 7.97
C PHE A 69 -0.98 1.83 8.25
N ILE A 70 -1.47 1.11 7.25
CA ILE A 70 -1.50 -0.34 7.22
C ILE A 70 -0.89 -0.83 5.92
N ILE A 71 -0.26 -2.01 5.99
CA ILE A 71 0.32 -2.66 4.82
C ILE A 71 -0.54 -3.86 4.47
N TYR A 72 -0.99 -3.88 3.21
CA TYR A 72 -1.66 -5.00 2.60
C TYR A 72 -0.67 -5.73 1.70
N GLY A 73 -0.53 -7.03 1.87
CA GLY A 73 0.41 -7.84 1.10
C GLY A 73 -0.20 -9.20 0.79
N ASN A 74 0.16 -9.75 -0.35
CA ASN A 74 -0.19 -11.11 -0.69
C ASN A 74 0.71 -12.13 0.05
N THR A 75 0.41 -13.41 -0.08
CA THR A 75 1.15 -14.50 0.57
C THR A 75 2.60 -14.66 0.07
N ASP A 76 2.97 -13.99 -1.02
CA ASP A 76 4.28 -14.12 -1.65
C ASP A 76 5.35 -13.22 -1.00
N VAL A 77 4.96 -12.36 -0.05
CA VAL A 77 5.87 -11.46 0.63
C VAL A 77 6.50 -12.11 1.85
N THR A 78 7.83 -12.11 1.91
CA THR A 78 8.55 -12.60 3.08
C THR A 78 8.42 -11.64 4.26
N LYS A 79 8.48 -12.14 5.50
CA LYS A 79 8.50 -11.30 6.72
C LYS A 79 9.62 -10.25 6.69
N LYS A 80 10.76 -10.60 6.09
CA LYS A 80 11.90 -9.68 5.93
C LYS A 80 11.54 -8.52 5.01
N ASP A 81 10.94 -8.80 3.86
CA ASP A 81 10.54 -7.77 2.89
C ASP A 81 9.44 -6.87 3.45
N MET A 82 8.46 -7.45 4.17
CA MET A 82 7.45 -6.67 4.91
C MET A 82 8.09 -5.70 5.93
N GLY A 83 9.09 -6.17 6.68
CA GLY A 83 9.79 -5.32 7.65
C GLY A 83 10.59 -4.19 6.99
N ILE A 84 11.17 -4.42 5.83
CA ILE A 84 11.84 -3.38 5.04
C ILE A 84 10.80 -2.40 4.49
N PHE A 85 9.69 -2.90 3.96
CA PHE A 85 8.63 -2.06 3.39
C PHE A 85 8.00 -1.17 4.45
N PHE A 86 7.73 -1.70 5.64
CA PHE A 86 7.24 -0.93 6.79
C PHE A 86 8.14 0.24 7.16
N LYS A 87 9.46 0.01 7.24
CA LYS A 87 10.42 1.09 7.52
C LYS A 87 10.43 2.16 6.44
N ASN A 88 10.26 1.79 5.18
CA ASN A 88 10.18 2.75 4.07
C ASN A 88 8.88 3.55 4.11
N ALA A 89 7.74 2.90 4.37
CA ALA A 89 6.44 3.56 4.55
C ALA A 89 6.46 4.54 5.74
N GLU A 90 7.02 4.13 6.87
CA GLU A 90 7.16 4.99 8.06
C GLU A 90 8.04 6.21 7.76
N LYS A 91 9.18 6.01 7.09
CA LYS A 91 10.04 7.11 6.66
C LYS A 91 9.31 8.05 5.70
N TYR A 92 8.56 7.51 4.74
CA TYR A 92 7.80 8.29 3.77
C TYR A 92 6.78 9.20 4.47
N ILE A 93 5.97 8.65 5.38
CA ILE A 93 4.98 9.42 6.16
C ILE A 93 5.65 10.52 6.98
N LYS A 94 6.78 10.22 7.63
CA LYS A 94 7.53 11.21 8.43
C LYS A 94 8.04 12.38 7.57
N GLN A 95 8.39 12.12 6.31
CA GLN A 95 8.93 13.11 5.38
C GLN A 95 7.84 13.86 4.59
N ASN A 96 6.65 13.26 4.43
CA ASN A 96 5.56 13.86 3.67
C ASN A 96 4.76 14.86 4.53
N ASN A 97 4.60 16.08 4.00
CA ASN A 97 3.89 17.17 4.66
C ASN A 97 2.58 17.54 3.95
N SER A 98 2.10 16.71 3.01
CA SER A 98 0.81 16.94 2.36
C SER A 98 -0.36 16.73 3.31
N GLY A 99 -1.51 17.31 2.98
CA GLY A 99 -2.67 17.42 3.88
C GLY A 99 -3.13 16.08 4.46
N ASN A 100 -3.20 15.03 3.65
CA ASN A 100 -3.69 13.71 4.08
C ASN A 100 -2.79 13.02 5.13
N PHE A 101 -1.54 13.49 5.32
CA PHE A 101 -0.60 12.92 6.29
C PHE A 101 -0.61 13.66 7.62
N ARG A 102 -1.26 14.83 7.70
CA ARG A 102 -1.21 15.73 8.88
C ARG A 102 -2.58 16.19 9.36
N ASP A 103 -3.63 16.01 8.57
CA ASP A 103 -4.99 16.48 8.85
C ASP A 103 -5.99 15.31 8.73
N ILE A 104 -6.56 14.91 9.87
CA ILE A 104 -7.48 13.77 9.97
C ILE A 104 -8.77 14.02 9.18
N GLU A 105 -9.27 15.26 9.16
CA GLU A 105 -10.51 15.58 8.45
C GLU A 105 -10.28 15.51 6.93
N LYS A 106 -9.11 15.96 6.45
CA LYS A 106 -8.74 15.80 5.03
C LYS A 106 -8.55 14.33 4.65
N LEU A 107 -7.93 13.54 5.52
CA LEU A 107 -7.78 12.12 5.28
C LEU A 107 -9.15 11.42 5.23
N ARG A 108 -10.05 11.70 6.19
CA ARG A 108 -11.41 11.13 6.22
C ARG A 108 -12.16 11.43 4.93
N ASN A 109 -12.21 12.70 4.53
CA ASN A 109 -12.84 13.11 3.27
C ASN A 109 -12.21 12.45 2.04
N SER A 110 -10.90 12.22 2.05
CA SER A 110 -10.22 11.53 0.95
C SER A 110 -10.60 10.06 0.91
N ILE A 111 -10.64 9.37 2.05
CA ILE A 111 -11.05 7.97 2.17
C ILE A 111 -12.49 7.81 1.66
N ASP A 112 -13.41 8.66 2.12
CA ASP A 112 -14.80 8.62 1.69
C ASP A 112 -14.92 8.77 0.16
N ARG A 113 -14.17 9.69 -0.44
CA ARG A 113 -14.13 9.86 -1.91
C ARG A 113 -13.55 8.65 -2.63
N MET A 114 -12.49 8.04 -2.09
CA MET A 114 -11.87 6.85 -2.65
C MET A 114 -12.84 5.67 -2.65
N VAL A 115 -13.51 5.41 -1.51
CA VAL A 115 -14.47 4.31 -1.38
C VAL A 115 -15.66 4.51 -2.31
N ASN A 116 -16.20 5.73 -2.41
CA ASN A 116 -17.33 6.02 -3.30
C ASN A 116 -16.97 5.97 -4.80
N TRP A 117 -15.69 6.13 -5.14
CA TRP A 117 -15.22 6.02 -6.53
C TRP A 117 -15.01 4.58 -6.99
N LEU A 118 -14.70 3.66 -6.06
CA LEU A 118 -14.33 2.27 -6.32
C LEU A 118 -15.50 1.30 -6.27
#